data_AF-A0A847E4D9-F1
#
_entry.id   AF-A0A847E4D9-F1
#
_cell.length_a   1.000
_cell.length_b   1.000
_cell.length_c   1.000
_cell.angle_alpha   90.00
_cell.angle_beta   90.00
_cell.angle_gamma   90.00
#
_symmetry.space_group_name_H-M   'P 1'
#
loop_
_entity.id
_entity.type
_entity.pdbx_description
1 polymer ?
#
loop_
_entity_poly.entity_id
_entity_poly.type
_entity_poly.pdbx_seq_one_letter_code
_entity_poly.pdbx_strand_id
1 'polypeptide(L)'
;MITRTLEIPDSYQVDDVIVFKESGTLYVKRIIGAPEDQVELANGCVYRNGIKLSQYWCEHEGKIYSLNDSQFFVIGDNFQNSIDSREFGLIDLSQIDGRVF
;
A
#
# COMPACT_ATOMS: atom_id res chain seq x y z
N MET A 1 2.21 11.61 -37.06
CA MET A 1 1.39 12.14 -35.96
C MET A 1 2.08 11.73 -34.68
N ILE A 2 2.52 12.70 -33.88
CA ILE A 2 3.24 12.45 -32.63
C ILE A 2 2.16 12.33 -31.56
N THR A 3 1.82 11.11 -31.14
CA THR A 3 0.90 10.92 -30.02
C THR A 3 1.66 11.28 -28.76
N ARG A 4 1.48 12.53 -28.32
CA ARG A 4 1.94 13.02 -27.03
C ARG A 4 1.15 12.24 -25.97
N THR A 5 1.76 11.18 -25.43
CA THR A 5 1.28 10.50 -24.22
C THR A 5 1.11 11.57 -23.16
N LEU A 6 -0.13 11.82 -22.74
CA LEU A 6 -0.40 12.52 -21.50
C LEU A 6 0.20 11.64 -20.40
N GLU A 7 1.41 11.95 -19.97
CA GLU A 7 1.89 11.50 -18.66
C GLU A 7 0.80 11.90 -17.67
N ILE A 8 0.20 10.93 -16.96
CA ILE A 8 -0.71 11.20 -15.84
C ILE A 8 0.21 11.48 -14.66
N PRO A 9 0.52 12.74 -14.33
CA PRO A 9 1.51 13.06 -13.33
C PRO A 9 0.72 13.40 -12.08
N ASP A 10 0.28 12.41 -11.28
CA ASP A 10 -0.13 12.57 -9.86
C ASP A 10 -0.84 11.35 -9.22
N SER A 11 -0.79 10.14 -9.78
CA SER A 11 -1.30 8.95 -9.05
C SER A 11 -0.33 8.56 -7.93
N TYR A 12 -0.83 8.28 -6.72
CA TYR A 12 -0.03 7.67 -5.66
C TYR A 12 0.53 6.33 -6.12
N GLN A 13 1.83 6.11 -5.89
CA GLN A 13 2.55 4.94 -6.39
C GLN A 13 3.13 4.13 -5.25
N VAL A 14 3.50 2.89 -5.56
CA VAL A 14 4.37 2.10 -4.69
C VAL A 14 5.59 2.93 -4.28
N ASP A 15 5.99 2.75 -3.03
CA ASP A 15 7.08 3.45 -2.34
C ASP A 15 6.81 4.92 -1.98
N ASP A 16 5.71 5.53 -2.40
CA ASP A 16 5.28 6.81 -1.85
C ASP A 16 5.05 6.69 -0.34
N VAL A 17 5.49 7.69 0.42
CA VAL A 17 5.11 7.86 1.82
C VAL A 17 3.94 8.82 1.87
N ILE A 18 2.85 8.40 2.51
CA ILE A 18 1.59 9.14 2.53
C ILE A 18 1.12 9.40 3.95
N VAL A 19 0.38 10.49 4.10
CA VAL A 19 -0.40 10.81 5.30
C VAL A 19 -1.86 10.49 5.01
N PHE A 20 -2.53 9.74 5.89
CA PHE A 20 -3.94 9.38 5.73
C PHE A 20 -4.62 9.20 7.09
N LYS A 21 -5.96 9.17 7.10
CA LYS A 21 -6.75 8.89 8.30
C LYS A 21 -7.42 7.52 8.21
N GLU A 22 -7.24 6.71 9.24
CA GLU A 22 -7.94 5.44 9.42
C GLU A 22 -8.59 5.42 10.81
N SER A 23 -9.90 5.18 10.85
CA SER A 23 -10.71 5.19 12.08
C SER A 23 -10.46 6.42 12.98
N GLY A 24 -10.31 7.60 12.38
CA GLY A 24 -10.08 8.88 13.07
C GLY A 24 -8.64 9.12 13.54
N THR A 25 -7.73 8.16 13.35
CA THR A 25 -6.31 8.29 13.69
C THR A 25 -5.50 8.65 12.45
N LEU A 26 -4.59 9.62 12.58
CA LEU A 26 -3.68 10.03 11.51
C LEU A 26 -2.47 9.10 11.46
N TYR A 27 -2.14 8.60 10.28
CA TYR A 27 -1.01 7.72 10.04
C TYR A 27 -0.08 8.28 8.97
N VAL A 28 1.21 7.92 9.08
CA VAL A 28 2.21 8.09 8.02
C VAL A 28 2.77 6.72 7.68
N LYS A 29 2.57 6.25 6.45
CA LYS A 29 2.98 4.91 6.00
C LYS A 29 3.44 4.93 4.55
N ARG A 30 4.17 3.88 4.14
CA ARG A 30 4.60 3.68 2.76
C ARG A 30 3.61 2.81 2.01
N ILE A 31 3.33 3.15 0.77
CA ILE A 31 2.51 2.34 -0.14
C ILE A 31 3.33 1.13 -0.59
N ILE A 32 2.82 -0.05 -0.30
CA ILE A 32 3.43 -1.33 -0.68
C ILE A 32 2.71 -1.95 -1.86
N GLY A 33 1.38 -1.85 -1.90
CA GLY A 33 0.53 -2.19 -3.05
C GLY A 33 -0.31 -0.98 -3.44
N ALA A 34 -0.38 -0.72 -4.75
CA ALA A 34 -1.16 0.33 -5.38
C ALA A 34 -2.33 -0.28 -6.17
N PRO A 35 -3.23 0.54 -6.76
CA PRO A 35 -4.32 0.03 -7.58
C PRO A 35 -3.89 -1.04 -8.59
N GLU A 36 -4.75 -2.05 -8.77
CA GLU A 36 -4.54 -3.25 -9.59
C GLU A 36 -3.48 -4.25 -9.07
N ASP A 37 -2.78 -3.94 -7.98
CA ASP A 37 -1.90 -4.93 -7.34
C ASP A 37 -2.72 -6.01 -6.61
N GLN A 38 -2.11 -7.19 -6.52
CA GLN A 38 -2.46 -8.21 -5.53
C GLN A 38 -1.40 -8.23 -4.43
N VAL A 39 -1.84 -8.17 -3.17
CA VAL A 39 -0.97 -8.35 -2.00
C VAL A 39 -1.38 -9.60 -1.24
N GLU A 40 -0.43 -10.47 -0.96
CA GLU A 40 -0.64 -11.72 -0.23
C GLU A 40 0.21 -11.75 1.04
N LEU A 41 -0.39 -12.19 2.15
CA LEU A 41 0.29 -12.46 3.42
C LEU A 41 0.36 -13.98 3.61
N ALA A 42 1.53 -14.57 3.38
CA ALA A 42 1.74 -16.01 3.39
C ALA A 42 3.16 -16.42 3.83
N ASN A 43 3.28 -17.55 4.54
CA ASN A 43 4.52 -18.13 5.02
C ASN A 43 5.43 -17.12 5.76
N GLY A 44 4.84 -16.26 6.60
CA GLY A 44 5.53 -15.20 7.34
C GLY A 44 6.04 -14.06 6.44
N CYS A 45 5.55 -13.93 5.21
CA CYS A 45 6.07 -13.02 4.21
C CYS A 45 4.94 -12.21 3.54
N VAL A 46 5.28 -10.99 3.11
CA VAL A 46 4.42 -10.20 2.22
C VAL A 46 4.84 -10.43 0.77
N TYR A 47 3.88 -10.65 -0.11
CA TYR A 47 4.08 -10.74 -1.55
C TYR A 47 3.27 -9.65 -2.24
N ARG A 48 3.81 -9.11 -3.33
CA ARG A 48 3.07 -8.26 -4.26
C ARG A 48 3.15 -8.88 -5.65
N ASN A 49 2.00 -9.15 -6.26
CA ASN A 49 1.89 -9.79 -7.57
C ASN A 49 2.73 -11.09 -7.67
N GLY A 50 2.71 -11.90 -6.60
CA GLY A 50 3.48 -13.13 -6.47
C GLY A 50 4.97 -12.96 -6.17
N ILE A 51 5.48 -11.72 -6.09
CA ILE A 51 6.89 -11.44 -5.78
C ILE A 51 7.04 -11.20 -4.28
N LYS A 52 7.88 -11.99 -3.62
CA LYS A 52 8.19 -11.84 -2.20
C LYS A 52 8.91 -10.51 -1.94
N LEU A 53 8.39 -9.72 -1.00
CA LEU A 53 9.02 -8.50 -0.52
C LEU A 53 9.87 -8.83 0.70
N SER A 54 11.17 -9.08 0.49
CA SER A 54 12.07 -9.68 1.50
C SER A 54 12.19 -8.91 2.81
N GLN A 55 11.88 -7.61 2.83
CA GLN A 55 11.96 -6.77 4.03
C GLN A 55 10.71 -6.83 4.92
N TYR A 56 9.58 -7.30 4.39
CA TYR A 56 8.30 -7.27 5.10
C TYR A 56 7.86 -8.69 5.47
N TRP A 57 7.40 -8.84 6.70
CA TRP A 57 6.76 -10.05 7.20
C TRP A 57 5.35 -9.78 7.67
N CYS A 58 4.60 -10.87 7.78
CA CYS A 58 3.27 -10.91 8.33
C CYS A 58 3.20 -11.93 9.45
N GLU A 59 2.35 -11.67 10.44
CA GLU A 59 1.92 -12.67 11.42
C GLU A 59 0.55 -13.25 11.06
N HIS A 60 -0.27 -12.45 10.37
CA HIS A 60 -1.60 -12.84 9.89
C HIS A 60 -1.52 -13.48 8.52
N GLU A 61 -1.61 -14.81 8.51
CA GLU A 61 -1.48 -15.66 7.33
C GLU A 61 -2.79 -15.84 6.54
N GLY A 62 -2.67 -16.17 5.26
CA GLY A 62 -3.78 -16.60 4.41
C GLY A 62 -4.68 -15.46 3.92
N LYS A 63 -4.24 -14.20 4.05
CA LYS A 63 -4.96 -13.04 3.53
C LYS A 63 -4.45 -12.69 2.13
N ILE A 64 -5.37 -12.53 1.20
CA ILE A 64 -5.12 -12.05 -0.16
C ILE A 64 -5.98 -10.82 -0.40
N TYR A 65 -5.34 -9.74 -0.82
CA TYR A 65 -5.97 -8.47 -1.17
C TYR A 65 -5.81 -8.24 -2.66
N SER A 66 -6.92 -8.11 -3.39
CA SER A 66 -6.93 -7.64 -4.77
C SER A 66 -7.40 -6.19 -4.75
N LEU A 67 -6.49 -5.24 -5.01
CA LEU A 67 -6.75 -3.82 -4.88
C LEU A 67 -7.51 -3.32 -6.11
N ASN A 68 -8.60 -2.58 -5.89
CA ASN A 68 -9.30 -1.89 -6.97
C ASN A 68 -8.57 -0.59 -7.39
N ASP A 69 -9.16 0.16 -8.32
CA ASP A 69 -8.64 1.40 -8.91
C ASP A 69 -8.38 2.55 -7.90
N SER A 70 -8.82 2.40 -6.66
CA SER A 70 -8.74 3.43 -5.61
C SER A 70 -8.23 2.91 -4.27
N GLN A 71 -7.71 1.68 -4.21
CA GLN A 71 -7.25 1.05 -2.97
C GLN A 71 -5.74 0.93 -2.89
N PHE A 72 -5.23 0.97 -1.65
CA PHE A 72 -3.82 0.88 -1.33
C PHE A 72 -3.58 -0.07 -0.15
N PHE A 73 -2.45 -0.76 -0.19
CA PHE A 73 -1.92 -1.54 0.93
C PHE A 73 -0.66 -0.85 1.44
N VAL A 74 -0.63 -0.50 2.72
CA VAL A 74 0.43 0.32 3.30
C VAL A 74 1.14 -0.39 4.46
N ILE A 75 2.45 -0.17 4.61
CA ILE A 75 3.25 -0.65 5.74
C ILE A 75 4.12 0.50 6.25
N GLY A 76 4.32 0.57 7.57
CA GLY A 76 5.24 1.54 8.17
C GLY A 76 6.69 1.07 8.10
N ASP A 77 7.64 1.97 7.89
CA ASP A 77 9.06 1.64 7.77
C ASP A 77 9.65 0.99 9.05
N ASN A 78 9.09 1.31 10.23
CA ASN A 78 9.31 0.53 11.45
C ASN A 78 8.38 -0.70 11.46
N PHE A 79 8.53 -1.58 10.46
CA PHE A 79 7.61 -2.68 10.16
C PHE A 79 7.40 -3.64 11.35
N GLN A 80 8.34 -3.70 12.29
CA GLN A 80 8.23 -4.50 13.51
C GLN A 80 7.15 -4.03 14.49
N ASN A 81 6.89 -2.73 14.51
CA ASN A 81 6.09 -2.08 15.56
C ASN A 81 4.97 -1.22 14.96
N SER A 82 4.64 -1.46 13.69
CA SER A 82 3.72 -0.65 12.93
C SER A 82 2.33 -1.28 12.89
N ILE A 83 1.33 -0.54 13.38
CA ILE A 83 -0.07 -0.78 13.05
C ILE A 83 -0.28 -0.23 11.63
N ASP A 84 -0.57 -1.11 10.68
CA ASP A 84 -0.71 -0.82 9.25
C ASP A 84 -1.66 -1.81 8.54
N SER A 85 -1.61 -1.92 7.21
CA SER A 85 -2.55 -2.75 6.44
C SER A 85 -2.49 -4.24 6.78
N ARG A 86 -1.41 -4.71 7.41
CA ARG A 86 -1.34 -6.09 7.93
C ARG A 86 -2.38 -6.33 9.05
N GLU A 87 -2.72 -5.28 9.79
CA GLU A 87 -3.71 -5.28 10.87
C GLU A 87 -5.09 -4.80 10.39
N PHE A 88 -5.17 -3.58 9.85
CA PHE A 88 -6.46 -2.94 9.51
C PHE A 88 -6.94 -3.18 8.08
N GLY A 89 -6.10 -3.76 7.20
CA GLY A 89 -6.46 -4.01 5.80
C GLY A 89 -6.19 -2.83 4.86
N LEU A 90 -6.95 -2.73 3.78
CA LEU A 90 -6.75 -1.73 2.74
C LEU A 90 -7.22 -0.35 3.18
N ILE A 91 -6.65 0.68 2.54
CA ILE A 91 -7.16 2.05 2.63
C ILE A 91 -7.62 2.51 1.26
N ASP A 92 -8.63 3.39 1.24
CA ASP A 92 -9.14 4.03 0.03
C ASP A 92 -8.42 5.36 -0.25
N LEU A 93 -8.34 5.75 -1.52
CA LEU A 93 -7.76 7.01 -1.99
C LEU A 93 -8.32 8.24 -1.24
N SER A 94 -9.62 8.19 -0.91
CA SER A 94 -10.32 9.26 -0.19
C SER A 94 -9.83 9.48 1.24
N GLN A 95 -9.11 8.51 1.81
CA GLN A 95 -8.51 8.61 3.14
C GLN A 95 -7.18 9.38 3.14
N ILE A 96 -6.55 9.54 1.97
CA ILE A 96 -5.21 10.11 1.84
C ILE A 96 -5.26 11.63 1.88
N ASP A 97 -4.57 12.22 2.86
CA ASP A 97 -4.44 13.67 3.03
C ASP A 97 -3.29 14.24 2.17
N GLY A 98 -2.26 13.46 1.83
CA GLY A 98 -1.16 13.89 0.96
C GLY A 98 0.06 12.96 0.93
N ARG A 99 1.06 13.30 0.07
CA ARG A 99 2.40 12.70 0.04
C ARG A 99 3.37 13.42 0.98
N VAL A 100 4.35 12.69 1.49
CA VAL A 100 5.53 13.23 2.19
C VAL A 100 6.72 13.15 1.23
N PHE A 101 7.46 14.26 1.07
CA PHE A 101 8.65 14.38 0.22
C PHE A 101 9.94 14.33 1.05
#